data_AF-A0AAV9GWP8-F1
#
_entry.id   AF-A0AAV9GWP8-F1
#
_cell.length_a   1.000
_cell.length_b   1.000
_cell.length_c   1.000
_cell.angle_alpha   90.00
_cell.angle_beta   90.00
_cell.angle_gamma   90.00
#
_symmetry.space_group_name_H-M   'P 1'
#
loop_
_entity.id
_entity.type
_entity.pdbx_description
1 polymer ?
#
loop_
_entity_poly.entity_id
_entity_poly.type
_entity_poly.pdbx_seq_one_letter_code
_entity_poly.pdbx_strand_id
1 'polypeptide(L)'
;MSFLAVLRPSRAFLSKPSLSQASRCFGHSIPATPIHSRLGTPRSFSSFLVTPKELAEALKKAPPSPISSEPRVIPLCASWFLPNDPEGRTGIDVFRQKRIPKARFFDLDKVIEKRSPYPHMLPNPKNFAESMSELGIRREDIVVVYDSKELGIFSAPRVAWTMKVFGHPRVHILNNFRLWVEQDLPTESGNMWTVECGMYPIPEMDELKVASYEEVREVALDYNKEGAEGVQILDARSAGRFTGKDPEPRPGLSSGHMPGSINIPFDAVLDPVTKAFLPADKLKEVFSKRGVDPEKPIISSCGTGVTACVIETALNEAAYGSPEKRKVYDGSWTEWAQRVQPSDSLIRQSE
;
A
#
# COMPACT_ATOMS: atom_id res chain seq x y z
N MET A 1 21.92 -48.60 44.33
CA MET A 1 21.19 -47.56 43.55
C MET A 1 21.64 -46.18 44.02
N SER A 2 21.49 -45.15 43.19
CA SER A 2 22.22 -43.88 43.34
C SER A 2 21.81 -43.02 44.53
N PHE A 3 22.76 -42.19 44.98
CA PHE A 3 22.68 -41.31 46.15
C PHE A 3 22.43 -39.84 45.76
N LEU A 4 22.29 -39.02 46.80
CA LEU A 4 22.52 -37.56 46.86
C LEU A 4 21.43 -36.61 46.32
N ALA A 5 20.86 -35.85 47.26
CA ALA A 5 20.40 -34.48 47.05
C ALA A 5 21.37 -33.53 47.79
N VAL A 6 21.81 -32.43 47.15
CA VAL A 6 22.64 -31.37 47.76
C VAL A 6 22.22 -30.00 47.23
N LEU A 7 22.42 -28.95 48.03
CA LEU A 7 21.99 -27.57 47.80
C LEU A 7 23.10 -26.67 47.22
N ARG A 8 22.68 -25.44 46.84
CA ARG A 8 23.45 -24.25 46.40
C ARG A 8 24.90 -24.12 46.90
N PRO A 9 25.80 -23.62 46.03
CA PRO A 9 26.37 -22.26 46.15
C PRO A 9 26.35 -21.49 44.79
N SER A 10 26.70 -20.20 44.62
CA SER A 10 26.77 -18.98 45.47
C SER A 10 26.98 -17.73 44.56
N ARG A 11 27.09 -16.50 45.11
CA ARG A 11 27.54 -15.28 44.39
C ARG A 11 28.83 -14.69 45.01
N ALA A 12 29.77 -14.26 44.17
CA ALA A 12 30.79 -13.23 44.44
C ALA A 12 31.19 -12.60 43.08
N PHE A 13 31.20 -11.28 42.85
CA PHE A 13 32.02 -10.20 43.42
C PHE A 13 33.53 -10.31 43.09
N LEU A 14 33.98 -9.45 42.17
CA LEU A 14 35.37 -9.03 41.96
C LEU A 14 35.42 -7.52 41.67
N SER A 15 36.59 -6.89 41.87
CA SER A 15 36.72 -5.46 42.19
C SER A 15 37.49 -4.60 41.17
N LYS A 16 37.33 -3.28 41.26
CA LYS A 16 38.12 -2.27 40.54
C LYS A 16 39.52 -2.07 41.17
N PRO A 17 40.51 -1.60 40.39
CA PRO A 17 41.57 -0.69 40.84
C PRO A 17 41.47 0.70 40.16
N SER A 18 42.44 1.60 40.40
CA SER A 18 42.27 3.06 40.22
C SER A 18 43.49 3.87 39.74
N LEU A 19 43.23 4.87 38.90
CA LEU A 19 43.84 6.24 38.78
C LEU A 19 45.34 6.51 39.07
N SER A 20 46.02 7.08 38.07
CA SER A 20 46.99 8.21 38.14
C SER A 20 46.93 8.98 36.80
N GLN A 21 46.76 10.32 36.76
CA GLN A 21 47.80 11.39 36.76
C GLN A 21 49.00 11.10 35.84
N ALA A 22 49.38 11.91 34.84
CA ALA A 22 48.90 13.21 34.31
C ALA A 22 49.29 13.33 32.78
N SER A 23 49.45 14.45 32.04
CA SER A 23 49.56 15.90 32.32
C SER A 23 49.34 16.81 31.07
N ARG A 24 49.78 18.08 31.17
CA ARG A 24 49.83 19.23 30.21
C ARG A 24 50.77 19.00 29.00
N CYS A 25 50.78 19.77 27.89
CA CYS A 25 49.91 20.81 27.30
C CYS A 25 50.39 21.09 25.85
N PHE A 26 49.51 21.52 24.94
CA PHE A 26 49.71 22.62 23.95
C PHE A 26 48.45 22.76 23.09
N GLY A 27 48.03 23.98 22.76
CA GLY A 27 46.82 24.24 21.97
C GLY A 27 47.12 24.95 20.66
N HIS A 28 46.22 24.82 19.68
CA HIS A 28 46.09 25.70 18.52
C HIS A 28 44.60 25.97 18.30
N SER A 29 44.22 27.25 18.27
CA SER A 29 42.83 27.70 18.10
C SER A 29 42.53 27.95 16.63
N ILE A 30 41.61 27.18 16.05
CA ILE A 30 41.05 27.46 14.71
C ILE A 30 39.69 28.14 14.91
N PRO A 31 39.41 29.31 14.30
CA PRO A 31 38.14 29.99 14.46
C PRO A 31 37.01 29.21 13.74
N ALA A 32 36.00 28.79 14.50
CA ALA A 32 34.81 28.17 13.95
C ALA A 32 33.93 29.23 13.27
N THR A 33 33.96 29.30 11.94
CA THR A 33 32.96 30.04 11.17
C THR A 33 31.58 29.39 11.35
N PRO A 34 30.53 30.15 11.69
CA PRO A 34 29.19 29.58 11.82
C PRO A 34 28.67 29.23 10.42
N ILE A 35 28.72 27.94 10.07
CA ILE A 35 27.96 27.43 8.93
C ILE A 35 26.49 27.57 9.28
N HIS A 36 25.85 28.62 8.75
CA HIS A 36 24.40 28.73 8.75
C HIS A 36 23.81 27.59 7.92
N SER A 37 23.50 26.48 8.60
CA SER A 37 22.68 25.41 8.06
C SER A 37 21.32 26.01 7.69
N ARG A 38 21.11 26.27 6.40
CA ARG A 38 19.77 26.48 5.87
C ARG A 38 19.03 25.16 6.01
N LEU A 39 18.35 24.99 7.15
CA LEU A 39 17.35 23.96 7.39
C LEU A 39 16.16 24.20 6.45
N GLY A 40 16.36 23.86 5.18
CA GLY A 40 15.27 23.71 4.23
C GLY A 40 14.36 22.60 4.74
N THR A 41 13.11 22.94 5.02
CA THR A 41 12.06 21.96 5.37
C THR A 41 12.06 20.82 4.35
N PRO A 42 11.91 19.55 4.80
CA PRO A 42 12.02 18.41 3.91
C PRO A 42 10.98 18.50 2.79
N ARG A 43 11.42 18.36 1.53
CA ARG A 43 10.59 18.45 0.32
C ARG A 43 9.66 17.23 0.13
N SER A 44 8.92 16.86 1.17
CA SER A 44 7.84 15.88 1.09
C SER A 44 6.56 16.56 0.60
N PHE A 45 5.68 15.82 -0.07
CA PHE A 45 4.28 16.27 -0.19
C PHE A 45 3.62 16.19 1.19
N SER A 46 2.64 17.08 1.43
CA SER A 46 1.95 17.22 2.72
C SER A 46 0.76 16.26 2.91
N SER A 47 0.25 15.66 1.83
CA SER A 47 -0.79 14.62 1.88
C SER A 47 -0.33 13.32 1.21
N PHE A 48 -1.04 12.23 1.48
CA PHE A 48 -0.86 10.95 0.80
C PHE A 48 -1.38 11.01 -0.65
N LEU A 49 -2.46 11.77 -0.90
CA LEU A 49 -2.90 12.12 -2.24
C LEU A 49 -2.18 13.39 -2.72
N VAL A 50 -1.73 13.38 -3.96
CA VAL A 50 -0.96 14.48 -4.58
C VAL A 50 -1.67 14.92 -5.87
N THR A 51 -1.85 16.22 -6.06
CA THR A 51 -2.46 16.74 -7.29
C THR A 51 -1.48 16.72 -8.47
N PRO A 52 -1.98 16.70 -9.73
CA PRO A 52 -1.11 16.78 -10.91
C PRO A 52 -0.21 18.02 -10.94
N LYS A 53 -0.73 19.17 -10.47
CA LYS A 53 0.05 20.41 -10.33
C LYS A 53 1.22 20.26 -9.37
N GLU A 54 1.01 19.71 -8.18
CA GLU A 54 2.07 19.52 -7.19
C GLU A 54 3.17 18.58 -7.70
N LEU A 55 2.80 17.45 -8.31
CA LEU A 55 3.77 16.53 -8.92
C LEU A 55 4.52 17.20 -10.08
N ALA A 56 3.84 17.95 -10.94
CA ALA A 56 4.47 18.66 -12.06
C ALA A 56 5.43 19.77 -11.58
N GLU A 57 5.12 20.45 -10.49
CA GLU A 57 6.04 21.39 -9.84
C GLU A 57 7.23 20.68 -9.18
N ALA A 58 7.02 19.54 -8.53
CA ALA A 58 8.07 18.77 -7.89
C ALA A 58 9.08 18.22 -8.91
N LEU A 59 8.61 17.65 -10.02
CA LEU A 59 9.46 17.13 -11.11
C LEU A 59 10.26 18.24 -11.83
N LYS A 60 9.74 19.48 -11.88
CA LYS A 60 10.49 20.65 -12.38
C LYS A 60 11.58 21.10 -11.39
N LYS A 61 11.32 20.99 -10.09
CA LYS A 61 12.24 21.45 -9.01
C LYS A 61 13.33 20.42 -8.69
N ALA A 62 13.12 19.13 -8.97
CA ALA A 62 14.06 18.04 -8.70
C ALA A 62 14.45 17.27 -9.98
N PRO A 63 15.13 17.89 -10.96
CA PRO A 63 15.64 17.17 -12.13
C PRO A 63 16.68 16.12 -11.69
N PRO A 64 16.58 14.85 -12.15
CA PRO A 64 17.56 13.82 -11.81
C PRO A 64 18.97 14.23 -12.23
N SER A 65 19.86 14.40 -11.25
CA SER A 65 21.27 14.77 -11.42
C SER A 65 22.15 13.82 -10.60
N PRO A 66 23.24 13.26 -11.15
CA PRO A 66 24.16 12.39 -10.41
C PRO A 66 24.83 13.04 -9.20
N ILE A 67 24.82 14.38 -9.14
CA ILE A 67 25.54 15.18 -8.14
C ILE A 67 24.62 15.60 -6.97
N SER A 68 23.29 15.48 -7.12
CA SER A 68 22.35 15.89 -6.08
C SER A 68 22.19 14.83 -5.00
N SER A 69 22.35 15.22 -3.73
CA SER A 69 22.00 14.42 -2.56
C SER A 69 20.53 14.57 -2.14
N GLU A 70 19.72 15.33 -2.90
CA GLU A 70 18.31 15.53 -2.60
C GLU A 70 17.45 14.30 -3.02
N PRO A 71 16.43 13.93 -2.22
CA PRO A 71 15.47 12.89 -2.58
C PRO A 71 14.87 13.07 -3.98
N ARG A 72 14.99 12.04 -4.83
CA ARG A 72 14.45 12.06 -6.20
C ARG A 72 12.94 11.85 -6.16
N VAL A 73 12.19 12.63 -6.93
CA VAL A 73 10.75 12.41 -7.12
C VAL A 73 10.55 11.45 -8.29
N ILE A 74 9.95 10.29 -8.02
CA ILE A 74 9.84 9.15 -8.94
C ILE A 74 8.36 8.90 -9.26
N PRO A 75 7.88 9.22 -10.47
CA PRO A 75 6.57 8.80 -10.94
C PRO A 75 6.58 7.28 -11.21
N LEU A 76 5.67 6.54 -10.59
CA LEU A 76 5.58 5.09 -10.72
C LEU A 76 4.22 4.71 -11.28
N CYS A 77 4.18 4.35 -12.57
CA CYS A 77 2.99 3.82 -13.20
C CYS A 77 2.70 2.42 -12.66
N ALA A 78 1.55 2.26 -12.01
CA ALA A 78 1.02 1.00 -11.50
C ALA A 78 -0.20 0.52 -12.30
N SER A 79 -0.47 1.13 -13.47
CA SER A 79 -1.58 0.78 -14.36
C SER A 79 -1.72 -0.73 -14.51
N TRP A 80 -2.90 -1.24 -14.18
CA TRP A 80 -3.30 -2.63 -14.36
C TRP A 80 -4.76 -2.68 -14.83
N PHE A 81 -5.13 -3.74 -15.54
CA PHE A 81 -6.47 -3.94 -16.11
C PHE A 81 -6.96 -5.34 -15.76
N LEU A 82 -8.28 -5.52 -15.62
CA LEU A 82 -8.84 -6.84 -15.37
C LEU A 82 -8.58 -7.78 -16.57
N PRO A 83 -8.44 -9.10 -16.36
CA PRO A 83 -8.28 -10.07 -17.45
C PRO A 83 -9.45 -10.12 -18.45
N ASN A 84 -10.59 -9.51 -18.12
CA ASN A 84 -11.77 -9.35 -18.97
C ASN A 84 -12.01 -7.89 -19.42
N ASP A 85 -10.96 -7.06 -19.48
CA ASP A 85 -11.04 -5.73 -20.08
C ASP A 85 -11.55 -5.81 -21.53
N PRO A 86 -12.63 -5.10 -21.91
CA PRO A 86 -13.29 -5.31 -23.21
C PRO A 86 -12.47 -4.80 -24.40
N GLU A 87 -11.44 -3.98 -24.15
CA GLU A 87 -10.50 -3.50 -25.16
C GLU A 87 -9.18 -4.30 -25.16
N GLY A 88 -9.06 -5.33 -24.30
CA GLY A 88 -7.86 -6.18 -24.18
C GLY A 88 -6.62 -5.44 -23.70
N ARG A 89 -6.77 -4.32 -22.99
CA ARG A 89 -5.65 -3.43 -22.61
C ARG A 89 -4.76 -4.06 -21.56
N THR A 90 -3.46 -3.76 -21.64
CA THR A 90 -2.49 -4.10 -20.60
C THR A 90 -1.87 -2.85 -19.99
N GLY A 91 -1.42 -2.96 -18.74
CA GLY A 91 -0.74 -1.87 -18.03
C GLY A 91 0.52 -1.35 -18.73
N ILE A 92 1.32 -2.27 -19.27
CA ILE A 92 2.56 -1.93 -19.96
C ILE A 92 2.31 -1.23 -21.30
N ASP A 93 1.21 -1.57 -21.99
CA ASP A 93 0.91 -0.97 -23.30
C ASP A 93 0.35 0.45 -23.18
N VAL A 94 -0.52 0.74 -22.19
CA VAL A 94 -0.89 2.14 -21.92
C VAL A 94 0.30 2.97 -21.45
N PHE A 95 1.22 2.40 -20.66
CA PHE A 95 2.46 3.07 -20.23
C PHE A 95 3.42 3.38 -21.40
N ARG A 96 3.47 2.51 -22.41
CA ARG A 96 4.18 2.77 -23.69
C ARG A 96 3.50 3.85 -24.51
N GLN A 97 2.17 3.90 -24.53
CA GLN A 97 1.40 4.88 -25.30
C GLN A 97 1.44 6.29 -24.69
N LYS A 98 1.22 6.43 -23.37
CA LYS A 98 1.21 7.72 -22.67
C LYS A 98 1.54 7.56 -21.18
N ARG A 99 2.61 8.23 -20.73
CA ARG A 99 3.10 8.20 -19.34
C ARG A 99 3.59 9.56 -18.86
N ILE A 100 3.80 9.73 -17.56
CA ILE A 100 4.51 10.89 -17.00
C ILE A 100 5.99 10.83 -17.44
N PRO A 101 6.67 11.95 -17.73
CA PRO A 101 8.07 11.94 -18.13
C PRO A 101 8.98 11.32 -17.07
N LYS A 102 9.95 10.52 -17.53
CA LYS A 102 10.86 9.71 -16.69
C LYS A 102 10.14 8.81 -15.67
N ALA A 103 8.88 8.46 -15.91
CA ALA A 103 8.18 7.48 -15.10
C ALA A 103 8.80 6.08 -15.26
N ARG A 104 8.46 5.21 -14.30
CA ARG A 104 8.81 3.77 -14.27
C ARG A 104 7.52 2.96 -14.26
N PHE A 105 7.57 1.68 -14.64
CA PHE A 105 6.40 0.80 -14.64
C PHE A 105 6.52 -0.30 -13.58
N PHE A 106 5.64 -0.27 -12.57
CA PHE A 106 5.48 -1.34 -11.60
C PHE A 106 4.51 -2.38 -12.17
N ASP A 107 5.02 -3.58 -12.39
CA ASP A 107 4.24 -4.67 -12.97
C ASP A 107 3.52 -5.47 -11.87
N LEU A 108 2.24 -5.15 -11.65
CA LEU A 108 1.41 -5.72 -10.57
C LEU A 108 1.12 -7.23 -10.72
N ASP A 109 1.41 -7.84 -11.88
CA ASP A 109 1.34 -9.29 -12.09
C ASP A 109 2.68 -9.99 -11.81
N LYS A 110 3.81 -9.26 -11.84
CA LYS A 110 5.15 -9.80 -11.53
C LYS A 110 5.58 -9.63 -10.07
N VAL A 111 5.18 -8.53 -9.43
CA VAL A 111 5.62 -8.15 -8.08
C VAL A 111 4.65 -8.71 -7.03
N ILE A 112 4.55 -10.04 -6.98
CA ILE A 112 3.61 -10.82 -6.17
C ILE A 112 4.30 -12.01 -5.49
N GLU A 113 3.64 -12.70 -4.55
CA GLU A 113 4.11 -14.02 -4.10
C GLU A 113 3.74 -15.10 -5.12
N LYS A 114 4.73 -15.43 -5.96
CA LYS A 114 4.62 -16.35 -7.12
C LYS A 114 4.30 -17.81 -6.74
N ARG A 115 4.39 -18.19 -5.46
CA ARG A 115 3.98 -19.50 -4.95
C ARG A 115 2.52 -19.56 -4.48
N SER A 116 1.85 -18.42 -4.38
CA SER A 116 0.44 -18.37 -4.02
C SER A 116 -0.45 -18.91 -5.15
N PRO A 117 -1.47 -19.74 -4.85
CA PRO A 117 -2.54 -20.04 -5.82
C PRO A 117 -3.49 -18.83 -6.00
N TYR A 118 -3.49 -17.90 -5.04
CA TYR A 118 -4.32 -16.69 -5.04
C TYR A 118 -3.59 -15.52 -5.73
N PRO A 119 -4.28 -14.70 -6.53
CA PRO A 119 -3.68 -13.66 -7.36
C PRO A 119 -3.32 -12.39 -6.57
N HIS A 120 -2.34 -11.64 -7.06
CA HIS A 120 -1.89 -10.33 -6.54
C HIS A 120 -1.40 -10.29 -5.08
N MET A 121 -1.32 -11.42 -4.37
CA MET A 121 -0.80 -11.53 -3.00
C MET A 121 0.53 -10.81 -2.84
N LEU A 122 0.72 -10.16 -1.69
CA LEU A 122 1.95 -9.46 -1.33
C LEU A 122 3.19 -10.35 -1.59
N PRO A 123 4.20 -9.86 -2.33
CA PRO A 123 5.46 -10.56 -2.48
C PRO A 123 6.16 -10.69 -1.12
N ASN A 124 6.91 -11.76 -0.88
CA ASN A 124 7.82 -11.79 0.27
C ASN A 124 8.83 -10.61 0.21
N PRO A 125 9.41 -10.18 1.36
CA PRO A 125 10.24 -8.96 1.40
C PRO A 125 11.45 -8.96 0.46
N LYS A 126 12.03 -10.13 0.16
CA LYS A 126 13.14 -10.26 -0.79
C LYS A 126 12.69 -9.99 -2.22
N ASN A 127 11.58 -10.61 -2.66
CA ASN A 127 10.98 -10.34 -3.98
C ASN A 127 10.61 -8.85 -4.14
N PHE A 128 10.11 -8.20 -3.08
CA PHE A 128 9.82 -6.76 -3.10
C PHE A 128 11.10 -5.92 -3.27
N ALA A 129 12.14 -6.20 -2.47
CA ALA A 129 13.41 -5.48 -2.56
C ALA A 129 14.11 -5.66 -3.91
N GLU A 130 14.07 -6.86 -4.49
CA GLU A 130 14.53 -7.13 -5.85
C GLU A 130 13.77 -6.30 -6.88
N SER A 131 12.43 -6.26 -6.78
CA SER A 131 11.58 -5.46 -7.68
C SER A 131 11.84 -3.95 -7.55
N MET A 132 12.06 -3.43 -6.34
CA MET A 132 12.49 -2.05 -6.12
C MET A 132 13.88 -1.77 -6.72
N SER A 133 14.79 -2.75 -6.61
CA SER A 133 16.15 -2.65 -7.12
C SER A 133 16.21 -2.61 -8.65
N GLU A 134 15.43 -3.47 -9.32
CA GLU A 134 15.23 -3.49 -10.79
C GLU A 134 14.62 -2.18 -11.29
N LEU A 135 13.68 -1.61 -10.54
CA LEU A 135 13.10 -0.30 -10.82
C LEU A 135 14.05 0.87 -10.49
N GLY A 136 15.28 0.62 -10.02
CA GLY A 136 16.22 1.66 -9.59
C GLY A 136 15.68 2.56 -8.48
N ILE A 137 14.71 2.08 -7.70
CA ILE A 137 14.12 2.77 -6.54
C ILE A 137 15.09 2.63 -5.36
N ARG A 138 15.35 3.74 -4.67
CA ARG A 138 16.18 3.77 -3.46
C ARG A 138 15.31 4.01 -2.23
N ARG A 139 15.82 3.67 -1.04
CA ARG A 139 15.06 3.79 0.23
C ARG A 139 14.68 5.24 0.54
N GLU A 140 15.45 6.19 0.02
CA GLU A 140 15.31 7.64 0.16
C GLU A 140 14.64 8.36 -1.01
N ASP A 141 14.10 7.65 -2.02
CA ASP A 141 13.29 8.30 -3.05
C ASP A 141 11.97 8.88 -2.46
N ILE A 142 11.25 9.65 -3.28
CA ILE A 142 9.86 10.05 -3.07
C ILE A 142 9.06 9.45 -4.22
N VAL A 143 8.28 8.42 -3.95
CA VAL A 143 7.56 7.67 -4.98
C VAL A 143 6.12 8.15 -5.05
N VAL A 144 5.69 8.57 -6.24
CA VAL A 144 4.31 9.01 -6.52
C VAL A 144 3.69 8.04 -7.52
N VAL A 145 2.84 7.17 -7.01
CA VAL A 145 2.23 6.07 -7.76
C VAL A 145 1.02 6.57 -8.55
N TYR A 146 0.83 6.10 -9.79
CA TYR A 146 -0.27 6.55 -10.65
C TYR A 146 -0.78 5.46 -11.62
N ASP A 147 -2.01 5.62 -12.09
CA ASP A 147 -2.75 4.66 -12.93
C ASP A 147 -2.90 5.13 -14.40
N SER A 148 -3.76 4.46 -15.18
CA SER A 148 -4.04 4.82 -16.57
C SER A 148 -4.92 6.08 -16.67
N LYS A 149 -4.92 6.71 -17.84
CA LYS A 149 -5.80 7.86 -18.13
C LYS A 149 -7.25 7.40 -18.33
N GLU A 150 -7.40 6.16 -18.76
CA GLU A 150 -8.64 5.51 -19.15
C GLU A 150 -9.48 5.14 -17.92
N LEU A 151 -8.86 4.57 -16.88
CA LEU A 151 -9.54 4.17 -15.64
C LEU A 151 -9.57 5.30 -14.60
N GLY A 152 -8.54 6.15 -14.54
CA GLY A 152 -8.30 6.98 -13.36
C GLY A 152 -7.80 6.12 -12.20
N ILE A 153 -8.26 6.36 -10.96
CA ILE A 153 -7.83 5.57 -9.79
C ILE A 153 -8.32 4.12 -9.87
N PHE A 154 -7.39 3.16 -9.79
CA PHE A 154 -7.71 1.72 -9.76
C PHE A 154 -6.65 0.86 -9.04
N SER A 155 -5.40 0.91 -9.48
CA SER A 155 -4.30 -0.01 -9.10
C SER A 155 -3.12 0.68 -8.40
N ALA A 156 -2.95 1.99 -8.55
CA ALA A 156 -1.97 2.79 -7.83
C ALA A 156 -2.18 2.77 -6.31
N PRO A 157 -3.41 2.78 -5.76
CA PRO A 157 -3.63 2.58 -4.33
C PRO A 157 -3.09 1.24 -3.81
N ARG A 158 -3.18 0.17 -4.62
CA ARG A 158 -2.62 -1.14 -4.27
C ARG A 158 -1.11 -1.10 -4.15
N VAL A 159 -0.42 -0.59 -5.17
CA VAL A 159 1.05 -0.50 -5.17
C VAL A 159 1.53 0.47 -4.08
N ALA A 160 0.84 1.57 -3.86
CA ALA A 160 1.16 2.50 -2.78
C ALA A 160 0.97 1.89 -1.38
N TRP A 161 -0.07 1.07 -1.18
CA TRP A 161 -0.28 0.29 0.03
C TRP A 161 0.81 -0.77 0.22
N THR A 162 1.14 -1.56 -0.82
CA THR A 162 2.26 -2.52 -0.80
C THR A 162 3.57 -1.85 -0.36
N MET A 163 3.90 -0.68 -0.92
CA MET A 163 5.13 0.04 -0.55
C MET A 163 5.10 0.59 0.89
N LYS A 164 3.91 0.97 1.42
CA LYS A 164 3.72 1.34 2.83
C LYS A 164 3.88 0.14 3.76
N VAL A 165 3.33 -1.03 3.41
CA VAL A 165 3.45 -2.28 4.18
C VAL A 165 4.91 -2.75 4.28
N PHE A 166 5.73 -2.48 3.25
CA PHE A 166 7.19 -2.65 3.28
C PHE A 166 7.97 -1.40 3.76
N GLY A 167 7.29 -0.51 4.49
CA GLY A 167 7.89 0.62 5.22
C GLY A 167 8.55 1.71 4.37
N HIS A 168 8.32 1.76 3.06
CA HIS A 168 8.88 2.81 2.19
C HIS A 168 8.38 4.19 2.65
N PRO A 169 9.25 5.20 2.82
CA PRO A 169 8.99 6.25 3.81
C PRO A 169 8.22 7.45 3.24
N ARG A 170 8.20 7.58 1.90
CA ARG A 170 7.61 8.70 1.15
C ARG A 170 6.92 8.15 -0.09
N VAL A 171 5.80 7.47 0.16
CA VAL A 171 4.90 6.94 -0.86
C VAL A 171 3.66 7.82 -0.92
N HIS A 172 3.28 8.24 -2.11
CA HIS A 172 2.10 9.05 -2.40
C HIS A 172 1.35 8.49 -3.61
N ILE A 173 0.09 8.87 -3.77
CA ILE A 173 -0.73 8.52 -4.94
C ILE A 173 -1.04 9.81 -5.70
N LEU A 174 -0.79 9.84 -7.01
CA LEU A 174 -1.29 10.91 -7.87
C LEU A 174 -2.81 10.79 -7.97
N ASN A 175 -3.52 11.87 -7.70
CA ASN A 175 -4.98 11.96 -7.79
C ASN A 175 -5.39 12.93 -8.93
N ASN A 176 -5.39 12.53 -10.20
CA ASN A 176 -5.00 11.25 -10.79
C ASN A 176 -4.30 11.47 -12.17
N PHE A 177 -3.87 10.41 -12.85
CA PHE A 177 -3.21 10.55 -14.17
C PHE A 177 -4.16 10.98 -15.29
N ARG A 178 -5.46 10.68 -15.16
CA ARG A 178 -6.49 11.23 -16.06
C ARG A 178 -6.49 12.76 -16.00
N LEU A 179 -6.58 13.33 -14.80
CA LEU A 179 -6.49 14.78 -14.55
C LEU A 179 -5.13 15.37 -14.96
N TRP A 180 -4.03 14.61 -14.89
CA TRP A 180 -2.74 15.05 -15.43
C TRP A 180 -2.81 15.31 -16.94
N VAL A 181 -3.42 14.38 -17.68
CA VAL A 181 -3.58 14.50 -19.14
C VAL A 181 -4.66 15.53 -19.52
N GLU A 182 -5.74 15.65 -18.74
CA GLU A 182 -6.79 16.66 -18.94
C GLU A 182 -6.34 18.10 -18.57
N GLN A 183 -5.19 18.26 -17.89
CA GLN A 183 -4.54 19.54 -17.60
C GLN A 183 -3.39 19.87 -18.59
N ASP A 184 -3.28 19.13 -19.70
CA ASP A 184 -2.20 19.24 -20.71
C ASP A 184 -0.78 19.22 -20.10
N LEU A 185 -0.59 18.54 -18.97
CA LEU A 185 0.72 18.39 -18.34
C LEU A 185 1.60 17.44 -19.17
N PRO A 186 2.94 17.64 -19.19
CA PRO A 186 3.83 16.90 -20.08
C PRO A 186 3.68 15.38 -19.99
N THR A 187 3.73 14.69 -21.13
CA THR A 187 3.72 13.21 -21.20
C THR A 187 4.76 12.69 -22.19
N GLU A 188 5.34 11.53 -21.89
CA GLU A 188 6.16 10.75 -22.82
C GLU A 188 5.37 9.59 -23.44
N SER A 189 5.90 9.03 -24.53
CA SER A 189 5.44 7.82 -25.21
C SER A 189 6.64 7.03 -25.78
N GLY A 190 6.37 5.86 -26.37
CA GLY A 190 7.39 5.02 -27.00
C GLY A 190 8.25 4.27 -26.00
N ASN A 191 9.49 3.96 -26.41
CA ASN A 191 10.43 3.12 -25.65
C ASN A 191 10.65 3.63 -24.21
N MET A 192 10.86 2.68 -23.30
CA MET A 192 11.24 2.95 -21.93
C MET A 192 12.73 3.32 -21.87
N TRP A 193 13.08 4.25 -20.98
CA TRP A 193 14.47 4.57 -20.68
C TRP A 193 15.05 3.53 -19.71
N THR A 194 16.32 3.17 -19.88
CA THR A 194 17.00 2.25 -18.96
C THR A 194 17.23 2.93 -17.61
N VAL A 195 16.73 2.31 -16.54
CA VAL A 195 17.09 2.69 -15.17
C VAL A 195 18.37 1.99 -14.76
N GLU A 196 19.22 2.67 -13.99
CA GLU A 196 20.32 2.01 -13.27
C GLU A 196 19.73 1.24 -12.10
N CYS A 197 19.93 -0.08 -12.08
CA CYS A 197 19.57 -0.90 -10.92
C CYS A 197 20.38 -0.46 -9.70
N GLY A 198 19.72 -0.29 -8.56
CA GLY A 198 20.34 0.10 -7.29
C GLY A 198 19.96 -0.87 -6.18
N MET A 199 20.79 -1.03 -5.15
CA MET A 199 20.47 -1.92 -4.04
C MET A 199 19.38 -1.30 -3.15
N TYR A 200 18.16 -1.85 -3.20
CA TYR A 200 17.13 -1.57 -2.20
C TYR A 200 17.30 -2.54 -1.01
N PRO A 201 17.26 -2.05 0.25
CA PRO A 201 17.41 -2.92 1.42
C PRO A 201 16.19 -3.84 1.59
N ILE A 202 16.42 -5.10 1.97
CA ILE A 202 15.33 -6.02 2.31
C ILE A 202 14.57 -5.43 3.53
N PRO A 203 13.26 -5.15 3.41
CA PRO A 203 12.47 -4.56 4.47
C PRO A 203 11.92 -5.62 5.43
N GLU A 204 11.39 -5.16 6.56
CA GLU A 204 10.42 -5.91 7.35
C GLU A 204 9.01 -5.59 6.85
N MET A 205 8.04 -6.47 7.08
CA MET A 205 6.64 -6.31 6.66
C MET A 205 5.78 -5.89 7.84
N ASP A 206 4.95 -4.86 7.69
CA ASP A 206 3.93 -4.50 8.68
C ASP A 206 2.72 -5.45 8.57
N GLU A 207 2.88 -6.64 9.14
CA GLU A 207 1.86 -7.70 9.14
C GLU A 207 0.54 -7.24 9.79
N LEU A 208 0.58 -6.24 10.68
CA LEU A 208 -0.61 -5.67 11.32
C LEU A 208 -1.54 -4.92 10.34
N LYS A 209 -1.10 -4.66 9.10
CA LYS A 209 -1.92 -4.10 8.01
C LYS A 209 -2.60 -5.15 7.13
N VAL A 210 -2.30 -6.41 7.34
CA VAL A 210 -2.81 -7.53 6.53
C VAL A 210 -3.75 -8.36 7.40
N ALA A 211 -4.96 -8.63 6.91
CA ALA A 211 -5.83 -9.63 7.51
C ALA A 211 -5.58 -10.99 6.85
N SER A 212 -5.51 -12.05 7.64
CA SER A 212 -5.44 -13.42 7.13
C SER A 212 -6.84 -13.96 6.78
N TYR A 213 -6.89 -15.05 6.01
CA TYR A 213 -8.14 -15.79 5.81
C TYR A 213 -8.72 -16.29 7.13
N GLU A 214 -7.86 -16.72 8.06
CA GLU A 214 -8.23 -17.24 9.36
C GLU A 214 -8.95 -16.15 10.20
N GLU A 215 -8.38 -14.95 10.28
CA GLU A 215 -8.98 -13.78 10.94
C GLU A 215 -10.33 -13.41 10.30
N VAL A 216 -10.39 -13.32 8.97
CA VAL A 216 -11.62 -13.00 8.24
C VAL A 216 -12.69 -14.10 8.39
N ARG A 217 -12.27 -15.37 8.51
CA ARG A 217 -13.17 -16.51 8.75
C ARG A 217 -13.72 -16.50 10.16
N GLU A 218 -12.94 -16.13 11.17
CA GLU A 218 -13.42 -15.93 12.54
C GLU A 218 -14.45 -14.81 12.61
N VAL A 219 -14.15 -13.63 12.02
CA VAL A 219 -15.10 -12.50 11.93
C VAL A 219 -16.41 -12.91 11.24
N ALA A 220 -16.34 -13.64 10.14
CA ALA A 220 -17.53 -14.11 9.41
C ALA A 220 -18.32 -15.22 10.13
N LEU A 221 -17.64 -16.05 10.95
CA LEU A 221 -18.28 -17.07 11.80
C LEU A 221 -18.94 -16.45 13.03
N ASP A 222 -18.40 -15.34 13.54
CA ASP A 222 -18.90 -14.63 14.73
C ASP A 222 -19.93 -13.53 14.41
N TYR A 223 -20.22 -13.31 13.13
CA TYR A 223 -21.29 -12.42 12.69
C TYR A 223 -22.63 -12.76 13.36
N ASN A 224 -23.26 -11.74 13.96
CA ASN A 224 -24.48 -11.82 14.78
C ASN A 224 -24.38 -12.70 16.05
N LYS A 225 -23.19 -13.06 16.53
CA LYS A 225 -23.03 -13.62 17.90
C LYS A 225 -22.97 -12.51 18.93
N GLU A 226 -23.54 -12.77 20.11
CA GLU A 226 -23.39 -11.91 21.28
C GLU A 226 -21.93 -11.93 21.76
N GLY A 227 -21.37 -10.75 22.05
CA GLY A 227 -19.98 -10.60 22.52
C GLY A 227 -18.90 -10.54 21.43
N ALA A 228 -19.25 -10.63 20.14
CA ALA A 228 -18.29 -10.48 19.05
C ALA A 228 -17.68 -9.06 18.99
N GLU A 229 -16.40 -8.93 18.60
CA GLU A 229 -15.67 -7.64 18.53
C GLU A 229 -16.32 -6.63 17.56
N GLY A 230 -17.10 -7.10 16.58
CA GLY A 230 -17.80 -6.25 15.63
C GLY A 230 -16.92 -5.70 14.51
N VAL A 231 -15.82 -6.39 14.18
CA VAL A 231 -14.97 -6.10 13.01
C VAL A 231 -15.81 -6.03 11.73
N GLN A 232 -15.59 -4.99 10.93
CA GLN A 232 -16.39 -4.72 9.73
C GLN A 232 -15.60 -5.04 8.47
N ILE A 233 -16.12 -5.94 7.63
CA ILE A 233 -15.52 -6.26 6.34
C ILE A 233 -16.15 -5.37 5.26
N LEU A 234 -15.37 -4.54 4.57
CA LEU A 234 -15.84 -3.70 3.47
C LEU A 234 -15.44 -4.31 2.13
N ASP A 235 -16.40 -4.61 1.24
CA ASP A 235 -16.11 -5.22 -0.05
C ASP A 235 -16.24 -4.23 -1.22
N ALA A 236 -15.12 -4.01 -1.90
CA ALA A 236 -14.96 -3.04 -2.99
C ALA A 236 -15.37 -3.54 -4.39
N ARG A 237 -15.97 -4.73 -4.51
CA ARG A 237 -16.51 -5.26 -5.78
C ARG A 237 -17.81 -4.55 -6.20
N SER A 238 -18.23 -4.75 -7.45
CA SER A 238 -19.54 -4.30 -7.93
C SER A 238 -20.68 -4.98 -7.16
N ALA A 239 -21.81 -4.27 -7.03
CA ALA A 239 -22.96 -4.77 -6.29
C ALA A 239 -23.51 -6.10 -6.83
N GLY A 240 -23.45 -6.33 -8.16
CA GLY A 240 -23.88 -7.60 -8.75
C GLY A 240 -22.96 -8.77 -8.40
N ARG A 241 -21.63 -8.59 -8.37
CA ARG A 241 -20.67 -9.63 -7.92
C ARG A 241 -20.82 -9.96 -6.43
N PHE A 242 -21.08 -8.93 -5.62
CA PHE A 242 -21.31 -9.05 -4.19
C PHE A 242 -22.65 -9.75 -3.86
N THR A 243 -23.73 -9.40 -4.55
CA THR A 243 -25.05 -10.06 -4.40
C THR A 243 -25.06 -11.48 -4.97
N GLY A 244 -24.21 -11.76 -5.97
CA GLY A 244 -24.15 -13.04 -6.68
C GLY A 244 -24.85 -13.06 -8.05
N LYS A 245 -25.36 -11.90 -8.49
CA LYS A 245 -26.06 -11.69 -9.77
C LYS A 245 -25.10 -11.63 -10.97
N ASP A 246 -23.94 -11.00 -10.79
CA ASP A 246 -22.87 -10.96 -11.81
C ASP A 246 -21.83 -12.04 -11.51
N PRO A 247 -21.24 -12.68 -12.53
CA PRO A 247 -20.13 -13.61 -12.34
C PRO A 247 -18.83 -12.89 -11.93
N GLU A 248 -18.00 -13.57 -11.16
CA GLU A 248 -16.61 -13.17 -10.92
C GLU A 248 -15.77 -13.23 -12.23
N PRO A 249 -14.83 -12.29 -12.47
CA PRO A 249 -13.97 -12.29 -13.66
C PRO A 249 -13.04 -13.51 -13.84
N ARG A 250 -12.99 -14.42 -12.85
CA ARG A 250 -12.15 -15.63 -12.85
C ARG A 250 -13.07 -16.84 -13.02
N PRO A 251 -12.98 -17.59 -14.15
CA PRO A 251 -13.85 -18.72 -14.42
C PRO A 251 -13.88 -19.76 -13.28
N GLY A 252 -15.06 -20.27 -12.97
CA GLY A 252 -15.27 -21.29 -11.94
C GLY A 252 -15.30 -20.77 -10.49
N LEU A 253 -15.02 -19.49 -10.24
CA LEU A 253 -15.17 -18.90 -8.91
C LEU A 253 -16.64 -18.55 -8.62
N SER A 254 -17.15 -18.92 -7.45
CA SER A 254 -18.51 -18.57 -7.02
C SER A 254 -18.62 -17.07 -6.74
N SER A 255 -19.81 -16.51 -6.96
CA SER A 255 -20.15 -15.10 -6.70
C SER A 255 -21.06 -14.99 -5.48
N GLY A 256 -21.13 -13.82 -4.84
CA GLY A 256 -21.68 -13.66 -3.49
C GLY A 256 -20.71 -12.88 -2.58
N HIS A 257 -20.95 -12.90 -1.27
CA HIS A 257 -20.22 -12.12 -0.26
C HIS A 257 -19.99 -12.86 1.06
N MET A 258 -19.12 -12.29 1.90
CA MET A 258 -18.84 -12.75 3.28
C MET A 258 -19.99 -12.36 4.22
N PRO A 259 -20.42 -13.23 5.16
CA PRO A 259 -21.38 -12.85 6.22
C PRO A 259 -21.00 -11.54 6.90
N GLY A 260 -21.97 -10.64 7.07
CA GLY A 260 -21.78 -9.33 7.72
C GLY A 260 -20.96 -8.30 6.93
N SER A 261 -20.41 -8.64 5.76
CA SER A 261 -19.67 -7.66 4.96
C SER A 261 -20.58 -6.58 4.36
N ILE A 262 -20.03 -5.38 4.20
CA ILE A 262 -20.71 -4.19 3.70
C ILE A 262 -20.16 -3.90 2.29
N ASN A 263 -21.00 -3.96 1.26
CA ASN A 263 -20.58 -3.58 -0.08
C ASN A 263 -20.39 -2.06 -0.19
N ILE A 264 -19.20 -1.63 -0.58
CA ILE A 264 -18.89 -0.24 -0.97
C ILE A 264 -18.06 -0.32 -2.24
N PRO A 265 -18.69 -0.39 -3.43
CA PRO A 265 -17.97 -0.47 -4.70
C PRO A 265 -16.91 0.64 -4.83
N PHE A 266 -15.73 0.31 -5.34
CA PHE A 266 -14.57 1.21 -5.30
C PHE A 266 -14.79 2.54 -6.04
N ASP A 267 -15.72 2.59 -7.00
CA ASP A 267 -16.11 3.79 -7.72
C ASP A 267 -17.04 4.71 -6.90
N ALA A 268 -17.67 4.22 -5.83
CA ALA A 268 -18.49 5.02 -4.92
C ALA A 268 -17.66 5.96 -4.01
N VAL A 269 -16.34 5.78 -3.93
CA VAL A 269 -15.40 6.71 -3.26
C VAL A 269 -14.65 7.62 -4.24
N LEU A 270 -15.00 7.57 -5.53
CA LEU A 270 -14.42 8.38 -6.59
C LEU A 270 -15.47 9.34 -7.20
N ASP A 271 -15.02 10.49 -7.69
CA ASP A 271 -15.85 11.36 -8.53
C ASP A 271 -16.12 10.66 -9.88
N PRO A 272 -17.39 10.59 -10.34
CA PRO A 272 -17.76 9.77 -11.49
C PRO A 272 -17.20 10.27 -12.83
N VAL A 273 -16.79 11.54 -12.93
CA VAL A 273 -16.32 12.17 -14.17
C VAL A 273 -14.80 12.15 -14.26
N THR A 274 -14.14 12.72 -13.26
CA THR A 274 -12.67 12.88 -13.17
C THR A 274 -11.96 11.61 -12.69
N LYS A 275 -12.70 10.68 -12.05
CA LYS A 275 -12.17 9.45 -11.41
C LYS A 275 -11.14 9.71 -10.32
N ALA A 276 -11.14 10.92 -9.74
CA ALA A 276 -10.34 11.28 -8.58
C ALA A 276 -11.06 10.86 -7.29
N PHE A 277 -10.33 10.69 -6.17
CA PHE A 277 -10.97 10.50 -4.86
C PHE A 277 -11.89 11.69 -4.52
N LEU A 278 -13.05 11.40 -3.94
CA LEU A 278 -13.97 12.42 -3.43
C LEU A 278 -13.33 13.21 -2.26
N PRO A 279 -13.77 14.45 -1.99
CA PRO A 279 -13.37 15.20 -0.80
C PRO A 279 -13.67 14.46 0.52
N ALA A 280 -12.84 14.71 1.55
CA ALA A 280 -12.88 13.97 2.81
C ALA A 280 -14.25 13.98 3.52
N ASP A 281 -15.03 15.06 3.44
CA ASP A 281 -16.40 15.13 3.97
C ASP A 281 -17.36 14.21 3.22
N LYS A 282 -17.24 14.14 1.89
CA LYS A 282 -18.05 13.26 1.04
C LYS A 282 -17.67 11.79 1.20
N LEU A 283 -16.39 11.49 1.46
CA LEU A 283 -15.95 10.15 1.84
C LEU A 283 -16.55 9.71 3.19
N LYS A 284 -16.55 10.59 4.21
CA LYS A 284 -17.26 10.33 5.49
C LYS A 284 -18.75 10.07 5.27
N GLU A 285 -19.41 10.84 4.40
CA GLU A 285 -20.80 10.58 4.02
C GLU A 285 -21.00 9.20 3.37
N VAL A 286 -20.09 8.75 2.49
CA VAL A 286 -20.19 7.44 1.82
C VAL A 286 -20.10 6.30 2.84
N PHE A 287 -19.14 6.35 3.77
CA PHE A 287 -18.97 5.32 4.80
C PHE A 287 -20.13 5.31 5.82
N SER A 288 -20.51 6.48 6.35
CA SER A 288 -21.60 6.57 7.33
C SER A 288 -22.97 6.18 6.77
N LYS A 289 -23.30 6.56 5.51
CA LYS A 289 -24.55 6.13 4.84
C LYS A 289 -24.59 4.62 4.54
N ARG A 290 -23.44 3.94 4.53
CA ARG A 290 -23.31 2.49 4.41
C ARG A 290 -23.31 1.76 5.76
N GLY A 291 -23.48 2.49 6.87
CA GLY A 291 -23.52 1.92 8.23
C GLY A 291 -22.15 1.58 8.82
N VAL A 292 -21.05 2.06 8.22
CA VAL A 292 -19.69 1.80 8.72
C VAL A 292 -19.43 2.65 9.96
N ASP A 293 -19.18 1.98 11.08
CA ASP A 293 -18.81 2.56 12.36
C ASP A 293 -17.29 2.85 12.41
N PRO A 294 -16.83 4.08 12.66
CA PRO A 294 -15.41 4.40 12.71
C PRO A 294 -14.69 3.89 13.97
N GLU A 295 -15.40 3.56 15.05
CA GLU A 295 -14.77 3.16 16.32
C GLU A 295 -14.37 1.68 16.34
N LYS A 296 -15.02 0.86 15.50
CA LYS A 296 -14.77 -0.58 15.35
C LYS A 296 -13.64 -0.87 14.34
N PRO A 297 -12.96 -2.02 14.41
CA PRO A 297 -11.96 -2.41 13.41
C PRO A 297 -12.56 -2.58 12.01
N ILE A 298 -11.74 -2.35 10.98
CA ILE A 298 -12.17 -2.38 9.57
C ILE A 298 -11.20 -3.22 8.74
N ILE A 299 -11.73 -4.20 8.00
CA ILE A 299 -11.01 -5.01 7.03
C ILE A 299 -11.51 -4.65 5.62
N SER A 300 -10.67 -3.99 4.82
CA SER A 300 -10.98 -3.73 3.40
C SER A 300 -10.69 -4.97 2.56
N SER A 301 -11.62 -5.36 1.68
CA SER A 301 -11.51 -6.52 0.80
C SER A 301 -12.10 -6.22 -0.58
N CYS A 302 -11.85 -7.09 -1.56
CA CYS A 302 -12.47 -7.02 -2.89
C CYS A 302 -12.41 -8.38 -3.59
N GLY A 303 -12.17 -8.42 -4.90
CA GLY A 303 -11.87 -9.66 -5.62
C GLY A 303 -10.52 -10.28 -5.24
N THR A 304 -9.48 -9.44 -5.09
CA THR A 304 -8.06 -9.86 -5.10
C THR A 304 -7.10 -8.86 -4.42
N GLY A 305 -7.51 -8.20 -3.34
CA GLY A 305 -6.68 -7.22 -2.61
C GLY A 305 -6.38 -5.89 -3.34
N VAL A 306 -6.66 -5.76 -4.65
CA VAL A 306 -6.33 -4.56 -5.46
C VAL A 306 -7.24 -3.38 -5.11
N THR A 307 -8.53 -3.44 -5.48
CA THR A 307 -9.46 -2.32 -5.20
C THR A 307 -9.82 -2.17 -3.72
N ALA A 308 -9.50 -3.15 -2.87
CA ALA A 308 -9.53 -3.00 -1.42
C ALA A 308 -8.63 -1.85 -0.94
N CYS A 309 -7.47 -1.64 -1.58
CA CYS A 309 -6.59 -0.53 -1.26
C CYS A 309 -7.12 0.84 -1.72
N VAL A 310 -8.10 0.89 -2.64
CA VAL A 310 -8.85 2.13 -2.96
C VAL A 310 -9.71 2.51 -1.75
N ILE A 311 -10.41 1.54 -1.14
CA ILE A 311 -11.21 1.77 0.07
C ILE A 311 -10.33 2.16 1.26
N GLU A 312 -9.20 1.48 1.49
CA GLU A 312 -8.24 1.88 2.55
C GLU A 312 -7.67 3.30 2.31
N THR A 313 -7.39 3.67 1.06
CA THR A 313 -6.94 5.04 0.73
C THR A 313 -8.05 6.07 0.98
N ALA A 314 -9.31 5.74 0.67
CA ALA A 314 -10.45 6.59 0.96
C ALA A 314 -10.72 6.71 2.47
N LEU A 315 -10.56 5.65 3.26
CA LEU A 315 -10.64 5.70 4.73
C LEU A 315 -9.52 6.58 5.32
N ASN A 316 -8.31 6.50 4.77
CA ASN A 316 -7.19 7.37 5.13
C ASN A 316 -7.47 8.86 4.81
N GLU A 317 -7.89 9.17 3.57
CA GLU A 317 -8.18 10.55 3.14
C GLU A 317 -9.38 11.15 3.89
N ALA A 318 -10.39 10.34 4.19
CA ALA A 318 -11.51 10.72 5.03
C ALA A 318 -11.10 10.95 6.51
N ALA A 319 -9.92 10.49 6.94
CA ALA A 319 -9.59 10.30 8.36
C ALA A 319 -10.71 9.55 9.10
N TYR A 320 -11.13 8.40 8.55
CA TYR A 320 -12.24 7.59 9.04
C TYR A 320 -11.73 6.23 9.56
N GLY A 321 -12.03 5.96 10.82
CA GLY A 321 -11.48 4.82 11.57
C GLY A 321 -10.01 4.98 11.96
N SER A 322 -9.65 4.37 13.09
CA SER A 322 -8.27 4.24 13.59
C SER A 322 -7.36 3.53 12.59
N PRO A 323 -6.30 4.15 12.02
CA PRO A 323 -5.39 3.50 11.07
C PRO A 323 -4.65 2.27 11.62
N GLU A 324 -4.56 2.15 12.94
CA GLU A 324 -4.04 0.99 13.69
C GLU A 324 -5.06 -0.16 13.84
N LYS A 325 -6.35 0.10 13.64
CA LYS A 325 -7.44 -0.88 13.59
C LYS A 325 -7.90 -1.20 12.15
N ARG A 326 -7.17 -0.74 11.13
CA ARG A 326 -7.49 -1.01 9.71
C ARG A 326 -6.51 -1.98 9.06
N LYS A 327 -7.07 -2.95 8.33
CA LYS A 327 -6.36 -3.97 7.56
C LYS A 327 -6.90 -4.07 6.14
N VAL A 328 -6.11 -4.65 5.24
CA VAL A 328 -6.59 -5.17 3.95
C VAL A 328 -6.56 -6.69 4.00
N TYR A 329 -7.66 -7.35 3.64
CA TYR A 329 -7.68 -8.79 3.41
C TYR A 329 -7.12 -9.08 2.02
N ASP A 330 -5.88 -9.58 1.98
CA ASP A 330 -5.08 -9.66 0.77
C ASP A 330 -5.62 -10.68 -0.25
N GLY A 331 -5.85 -11.93 0.20
CA GLY A 331 -6.41 -13.00 -0.63
C GLY A 331 -7.83 -12.70 -1.10
N SER A 332 -8.58 -11.91 -0.32
CA SER A 332 -9.86 -11.33 -0.72
C SER A 332 -10.86 -12.41 -1.19
N TRP A 333 -11.87 -12.06 -1.99
CA TRP A 333 -12.87 -13.00 -2.46
C TRP A 333 -12.31 -14.22 -3.21
N THR A 334 -11.18 -14.08 -3.92
CA THR A 334 -10.58 -15.20 -4.67
C THR A 334 -9.98 -16.27 -3.76
N GLU A 335 -9.33 -15.90 -2.65
CA GLU A 335 -8.95 -16.89 -1.63
C GLU A 335 -10.21 -17.41 -0.91
N TRP A 336 -11.09 -16.51 -0.46
CA TRP A 336 -12.29 -16.85 0.31
C TRP A 336 -13.12 -17.95 -0.37
N ALA A 337 -13.54 -17.71 -1.60
CA ALA A 337 -14.40 -18.60 -2.37
C ALA A 337 -13.68 -19.87 -2.89
N GLN A 338 -12.36 -19.98 -2.72
CA GLN A 338 -11.59 -21.21 -2.96
C GLN A 338 -11.34 -22.02 -1.68
N ARG A 339 -11.28 -21.38 -0.51
CA ARG A 339 -10.97 -22.03 0.78
C ARG A 339 -12.22 -22.43 1.57
N VAL A 340 -13.30 -21.66 1.50
CA VAL A 340 -14.57 -21.96 2.17
C VAL A 340 -15.18 -23.24 1.61
N GLN A 341 -15.54 -24.18 2.49
CA GLN A 341 -16.26 -25.40 2.11
C GLN A 341 -17.77 -25.12 2.05
N PRO A 342 -18.54 -25.81 1.17
CA PRO A 342 -20.00 -25.68 1.13
C PRO A 342 -20.67 -25.92 2.49
N SER A 343 -20.10 -26.79 3.32
CA SER A 343 -20.54 -27.08 4.69
C SER A 343 -20.39 -25.92 5.68
N ASP A 344 -19.48 -24.97 5.44
CA ASP A 344 -19.30 -23.80 6.32
C ASP A 344 -20.48 -22.82 6.24
N SER A 345 -21.24 -22.82 5.12
CA SER A 345 -22.31 -21.83 4.85
C SER A 345 -21.83 -20.36 4.90
N LEU A 346 -20.54 -20.13 4.59
CA LEU A 346 -19.84 -18.85 4.67
C LEU A 346 -19.78 -18.06 3.34
N ILE A 347 -20.54 -18.49 2.32
CA ILE A 347 -20.81 -17.71 1.10
C ILE A 347 -22.29 -17.32 1.11
N ARG A 348 -22.57 -16.02 1.02
CA ARG A 348 -23.92 -15.47 1.01
C ARG A 348 -24.23 -14.86 -0.35
N GLN A 349 -25.49 -14.94 -0.75
CA GLN A 349 -26.05 -14.27 -1.92
C GLN A 349 -27.30 -13.51 -1.48
N SER A 350 -27.69 -12.48 -2.23
CA SER A 350 -28.82 -11.60 -1.91
C SER A 350 -29.55 -11.11 -3.17
N GLU A 351 -30.84 -10.85 -3.01
CA GLU A 351 -31.77 -10.44 -4.08
C GLU A 351 -31.63 -8.97 -4.52
#